data_AF-A0A534R9E1-F1
#
_entry.id   AF-A0A534R9E1-F1
#
_cell.length_a   1.000
_cell.length_b   1.000
_cell.length_c   1.000
_cell.angle_alpha   90.00
_cell.angle_beta   90.00
_cell.angle_gamma   90.00
#
_symmetry.space_group_name_H-M   'P 1'
#
loop_
_entity.id
_entity.type
_entity.pdbx_description
1 polymer ?
#
loop_
_entity_poly.entity_id
_entity_poly.type
_entity_poly.pdbx_seq_one_letter_code
_entity_poly.pdbx_strand_id
1 'polypeptide(L)'
;GQDLEIFATLMRGPVRGVVDTQVEAAFLGHGFQVGLSVLLERALKVRIRKDQTYTDWTRRPLRPEQLAYAGDDVLHLLPLHDALRAELARRERAAWVEEELRGLEDPARFADMPPEECYTTV
;
A
#
# COMPACT_ATOMS: atom_id res chain seq x y z
N GLY A 1 5.53 -1.48 6.96
CA GLY A 1 5.19 -1.04 5.59
C GLY A 1 5.41 0.44 5.54
N GLN A 2 6.19 0.93 4.58
CA GLN A 2 6.84 2.25 4.67
C GLN A 2 5.87 3.41 4.98
N ASP A 3 4.71 3.45 4.34
CA ASP A 3 3.73 4.52 4.58
C ASP A 3 3.11 4.44 5.98
N LEU A 4 2.78 3.23 6.46
CA LEU A 4 2.19 3.04 7.79
C LEU A 4 3.15 3.43 8.90
N GLU A 5 4.46 3.25 8.72
CA GLU A 5 5.48 3.70 9.68
C GLU A 5 5.51 5.23 9.80
N ILE A 6 5.44 5.94 8.66
CA ILE A 6 5.36 7.40 8.62
C ILE A 6 4.10 7.86 9.35
N PHE A 7 2.95 7.29 9.02
CA PHE A 7 1.68 7.64 9.66
C PHE A 7 1.67 7.31 11.15
N ALA A 8 2.21 6.16 11.55
CA ALA A 8 2.28 5.76 12.95
C ALA A 8 3.14 6.74 13.77
N THR A 9 4.26 7.17 13.20
CA THR A 9 5.12 8.19 13.81
C THR A 9 4.39 9.53 13.96
N LEU A 10 3.73 9.99 12.90
CA LEU A 10 3.03 11.29 12.89
C LEU A 10 1.80 11.30 13.83
N MET A 11 1.09 10.18 13.92
CA MET A 11 -0.12 10.03 14.74
C MET A 11 0.16 9.50 16.15
N ARG A 12 1.41 9.09 16.45
CA ARG A 12 1.82 8.46 17.72
C ARG A 12 1.03 7.18 18.04
N GLY A 13 0.79 6.36 17.01
CA GLY A 13 0.05 5.10 17.11
C GLY A 13 -0.39 4.57 15.75
N PRO A 14 -0.77 3.27 15.65
CA PRO A 14 -1.10 2.64 14.38
C PRO A 14 -2.34 3.25 13.73
N VAL A 15 -2.33 3.30 12.39
CA VAL A 15 -3.53 3.58 11.60
C VAL A 15 -4.47 2.38 11.71
N ARG A 16 -5.76 2.62 11.92
CA ARG A 16 -6.79 1.57 11.99
C ARG A 16 -7.69 1.59 10.76
N GLY A 17 -8.28 0.44 10.44
CA GLY A 17 -9.13 0.25 9.27
C GLY A 17 -8.35 0.27 7.95
N VAL A 18 -7.07 -0.13 7.98
CA VAL A 18 -6.22 -0.12 6.79
C VAL A 18 -6.55 -1.31 5.90
N VAL A 19 -6.75 -1.02 4.62
CA VAL A 19 -6.79 -2.01 3.56
C VAL A 19 -5.54 -1.86 2.71
N ASP A 20 -4.78 -2.94 2.59
CA ASP A 20 -3.64 -3.03 1.69
C ASP A 20 -4.02 -3.87 0.45
N THR A 21 -4.18 -3.19 -0.69
CA THR A 21 -4.49 -3.84 -1.97
C THR A 21 -3.39 -4.80 -2.45
N GLN A 22 -2.13 -4.66 -2.01
CA GLN A 22 -1.09 -5.65 -2.30
C GLN A 22 -1.30 -6.95 -1.52
N VAL A 23 -1.74 -6.85 -0.26
CA VAL A 23 -2.12 -8.04 0.53
C VAL A 23 -3.29 -8.74 -0.16
N GLU A 24 -4.36 -8.02 -0.49
CA GLU A 24 -5.50 -8.56 -1.23
C GLU A 24 -5.07 -9.26 -2.53
N ALA A 25 -4.21 -8.61 -3.30
CA ALA A 25 -3.71 -9.12 -4.56
C ALA A 25 -2.81 -10.37 -4.40
N ALA A 26 -2.01 -10.45 -3.33
CA ALA A 26 -1.18 -11.60 -3.02
C ALA A 26 -2.04 -12.86 -2.82
N PHE A 27 -3.14 -12.75 -2.06
CA PHE A 27 -4.08 -13.85 -1.86
C PHE A 27 -4.88 -14.24 -3.12
N LEU A 28 -4.91 -13.38 -4.14
CA LEU A 28 -5.47 -13.69 -5.45
C LEU A 28 -4.46 -14.28 -6.44
N GLY A 29 -3.17 -14.37 -6.06
CA GLY A 29 -2.09 -14.93 -6.87
C GLY A 29 -1.41 -13.93 -7.79
N HIS A 30 -1.52 -12.62 -7.52
CA HIS A 30 -0.83 -11.60 -8.30
C HIS A 30 0.65 -11.40 -7.93
N GLY A 31 1.09 -12.04 -6.84
CA GLY A 31 2.44 -11.93 -6.28
C GLY A 31 2.50 -10.98 -5.07
N PHE A 32 3.43 -11.22 -4.14
CA PHE A 32 3.53 -10.50 -2.87
C PHE A 32 3.95 -9.02 -2.99
N GLN A 33 4.60 -8.64 -4.10
CA GLN A 33 5.10 -7.28 -4.33
C GLN A 33 4.63 -6.76 -5.70
N VAL A 34 3.37 -7.00 -6.03
CA VAL A 34 2.80 -6.51 -7.28
C VAL A 34 2.66 -4.99 -7.24
N GLY A 35 3.29 -4.29 -8.18
CA GLY A 35 3.18 -2.82 -8.25
C GLY A 35 1.78 -2.36 -8.70
N LEU A 36 1.33 -1.21 -8.18
CA LEU A 36 0.01 -0.63 -8.42
C LEU A 36 -0.39 -0.59 -9.91
N SER A 37 0.47 -0.08 -10.80
CA SER A 37 0.14 0.01 -12.24
C SER A 37 -0.13 -1.35 -12.89
N VAL A 38 0.57 -2.40 -12.45
CA VAL A 38 0.38 -3.77 -12.98
C VAL A 38 -0.92 -4.33 -12.46
N LEU A 39 -1.24 -4.05 -11.19
CA LEU A 39 -2.46 -4.50 -10.56
C LEU A 39 -3.70 -3.82 -11.19
N LEU A 40 -3.64 -2.50 -11.42
CA LEU A 40 -4.68 -1.75 -12.13
C LEU A 40 -4.92 -2.26 -13.56
N GLU A 41 -3.85 -2.53 -14.32
CA GLU A 41 -3.99 -3.08 -15.67
C GLU A 41 -4.61 -4.49 -15.64
N ARG A 42 -4.23 -5.32 -14.66
CA ARG A 42 -4.75 -6.69 -14.56
C ARG A 42 -6.22 -6.71 -14.15
N ALA A 43 -6.57 -6.00 -13.08
CA ALA A 43 -7.89 -6.03 -12.45
C ALA A 43 -8.90 -5.11 -13.14
N LEU A 44 -8.50 -3.91 -13.56
CA LEU A 44 -9.41 -2.87 -14.07
C LEU A 44 -9.17 -2.49 -15.54
N LYS A 45 -8.14 -3.03 -16.20
CA LYS A 45 -7.71 -2.62 -17.56
C LYS A 45 -7.35 -1.13 -17.65
N VAL A 46 -6.87 -0.57 -16.55
CA VAL A 46 -6.44 0.83 -16.44
C VAL A 46 -4.93 0.92 -16.50
N ARG A 47 -4.41 1.79 -17.37
CA ARG A 47 -2.98 2.10 -17.48
C ARG A 47 -2.69 3.48 -16.91
N ILE A 48 -1.82 3.52 -15.92
CA ILE A 48 -1.27 4.76 -15.35
C ILE A 48 0.20 4.90 -15.74
N ARG A 49 0.71 6.14 -15.80
CA ARG A 49 2.11 6.43 -16.08
C ARG A 49 2.95 6.29 -14.80
N LYS A 50 4.21 5.88 -14.95
CA LYS A 50 5.17 5.70 -13.85
C LYS A 50 6.40 6.61 -14.00
N ASP A 51 6.17 7.90 -14.23
CA ASP A 51 7.22 8.82 -14.66
C ASP A 51 7.71 9.79 -13.58
N GLN A 52 7.14 9.79 -12.36
CA GLN A 52 7.57 10.68 -11.27
C GLN A 52 7.92 9.97 -9.94
N THR A 53 8.18 8.66 -9.94
CA THR A 53 8.54 7.92 -8.72
C THR A 53 9.84 8.46 -8.07
N TYR A 54 10.86 8.79 -8.88
CA TYR A 54 12.15 9.32 -8.41
C TYR A 54 12.31 10.82 -8.74
N THR A 55 11.43 11.64 -8.18
CA THR A 55 11.52 13.11 -8.30
C THR A 55 11.70 13.77 -6.94
N ASP A 56 12.20 15.01 -6.92
CA ASP A 56 12.25 15.81 -5.70
C ASP A 56 10.83 16.30 -5.34
N TRP A 57 10.20 15.61 -4.39
CA TRP A 57 8.89 15.92 -3.85
C TRP A 57 8.90 17.07 -2.82
N THR A 58 10.07 17.58 -2.45
CA THR A 58 10.21 18.70 -1.51
C THR A 58 10.13 20.07 -2.20
N ARG A 59 10.51 20.14 -3.49
CA ARG A 59 10.52 21.38 -4.27
C ARG A 59 9.12 21.99 -4.41
N ARG A 60 9.03 23.32 -4.37
CA ARG A 60 7.79 24.08 -4.60
C ARG A 60 7.98 25.18 -5.66
N PRO A 61 6.94 25.48 -6.46
CA PRO A 61 5.68 24.72 -6.59
C PRO A 61 5.92 23.33 -7.21
N LEU A 62 4.97 22.41 -7.01
CA LEU A 62 5.00 21.11 -7.70
C LEU A 62 4.74 21.31 -9.19
N ARG A 63 5.40 20.52 -10.04
CA ARG A 63 5.17 20.54 -11.49
C ARG A 63 3.85 19.85 -11.84
N PRO A 64 3.19 20.22 -12.94
CA PRO A 64 1.96 19.57 -13.38
C PRO A 64 2.06 18.04 -13.49
N GLU A 65 3.22 17.51 -13.90
CA GLU A 65 3.44 16.07 -14.04
C GLU A 65 3.48 15.36 -12.68
N GLN A 66 4.03 16.02 -11.65
CA GLN A 66 4.04 15.49 -10.27
C GLN A 66 2.63 15.44 -9.69
N LEU A 67 1.82 16.47 -9.96
CA LEU A 67 0.42 16.50 -9.53
C LEU A 67 -0.40 15.41 -10.23
N ALA A 68 -0.21 15.23 -11.54
CA ALA A 68 -0.89 14.18 -12.30
C ALA A 68 -0.52 12.79 -11.78
N TYR A 69 0.79 12.52 -11.58
CA TYR A 69 1.27 11.27 -11.02
C TYR A 69 0.69 10.98 -9.63
N ALA A 70 0.71 11.97 -8.72
CA ALA A 70 0.16 11.80 -7.37
C ALA A 70 -1.35 11.55 -7.38
N GLY A 71 -2.08 12.13 -8.34
CA GLY A 71 -3.50 11.84 -8.55
C GLY A 71 -3.74 10.41 -9.04
N ASP A 72 -2.97 9.97 -10.04
CA ASP A 72 -3.07 8.62 -10.61
C ASP A 72 -2.83 7.52 -9.57
N ASP A 73 -1.94 7.75 -8.59
CA ASP A 73 -1.62 6.79 -7.52
C ASP A 73 -2.79 6.54 -6.53
N VAL A 74 -3.80 7.42 -6.49
CA VAL A 74 -4.94 7.29 -5.55
C VAL A 74 -6.30 7.16 -6.24
N LEU A 75 -6.44 7.68 -7.46
CA LEU A 75 -7.71 7.80 -8.17
C LEU A 75 -8.47 6.47 -8.30
N HIS A 76 -7.74 5.36 -8.44
CA HIS A 76 -8.31 4.05 -8.74
C HIS A 76 -8.28 3.07 -7.58
N LEU A 77 -7.87 3.48 -6.38
CA LEU A 77 -7.73 2.56 -5.24
C LEU A 77 -9.06 1.97 -4.77
N LEU A 78 -10.14 2.77 -4.71
CA LEU A 78 -11.46 2.27 -4.30
C LEU A 78 -12.05 1.27 -5.32
N PRO A 79 -12.13 1.59 -6.63
CA PRO A 79 -12.54 0.61 -7.63
C PRO A 79 -11.67 -0.65 -7.64
N LEU A 80 -10.37 -0.50 -7.38
CA LEU A 80 -9.46 -1.63 -7.32
C LEU A 80 -9.79 -2.53 -6.12
N HIS A 81 -9.94 -1.94 -4.93
CA HIS A 81 -10.35 -2.66 -3.73
C HIS A 81 -11.67 -3.43 -3.96
N ASP A 82 -12.69 -2.78 -4.51
CA ASP A 82 -13.99 -3.41 -4.79
C ASP A 82 -13.85 -4.64 -5.69
N ALA A 83 -13.03 -4.54 -6.74
CA ALA A 83 -12.78 -5.63 -7.67
C ALA A 83 -12.01 -6.79 -7.02
N LEU A 84 -10.96 -6.49 -6.25
CA LEU A 84 -10.19 -7.51 -5.52
C LEU A 84 -11.06 -8.20 -4.47
N ARG A 85 -11.86 -7.42 -3.73
CA ARG A 85 -12.73 -7.94 -2.67
C ARG A 85 -13.82 -8.85 -3.21
N ALA A 86 -14.43 -8.50 -4.33
CA ALA A 86 -15.40 -9.35 -5.01
C ALA A 86 -14.80 -10.70 -5.42
N GLU A 87 -13.58 -10.72 -5.97
CA GLU A 87 -12.92 -11.96 -6.36
C GLU A 87 -12.44 -12.78 -5.14
N LEU A 88 -11.98 -12.13 -4.07
CA LEU A 88 -11.64 -12.79 -2.80
C LEU A 88 -12.85 -13.50 -2.20
N ALA A 89 -14.02 -12.85 -2.20
CA ALA A 89 -15.26 -13.45 -1.74
C ALA A 89 -15.64 -14.67 -2.60
N ARG A 90 -15.51 -14.56 -3.93
CA ARG A 90 -15.79 -15.65 -4.88
C ARG A 90 -14.88 -16.86 -4.70
N ARG A 91 -13.67 -16.66 -4.14
CA ARG A 91 -12.70 -17.72 -3.83
C ARG A 91 -12.70 -18.13 -2.37
N GLU A 92 -13.59 -17.59 -1.54
CA GLU A 92 -13.68 -17.86 -0.10
C GLU A 92 -12.39 -17.53 0.67
N ARG A 93 -11.65 -16.50 0.23
CA ARG A 93 -10.36 -16.07 0.82
C ARG A 93 -10.45 -14.78 1.63
N ALA A 94 -11.64 -14.20 1.73
CA ALA A 94 -11.90 -12.93 2.42
C ALA A 94 -11.39 -12.91 3.87
N ALA A 95 -11.61 -14.00 4.62
CA ALA A 95 -11.20 -14.10 6.02
C ALA A 95 -9.68 -14.14 6.21
N TRP A 96 -8.94 -14.77 5.28
CA TRP A 96 -7.48 -14.83 5.34
C TRP A 96 -6.86 -13.45 5.19
N VAL A 97 -7.40 -12.66 4.26
CA VAL A 97 -6.98 -11.27 4.07
C VAL A 97 -7.31 -10.42 5.30
N GLU A 98 -8.50 -10.57 5.89
CA GLU A 98 -8.88 -9.82 7.10
C GLU A 98 -7.97 -10.09 8.31
N GLU A 99 -7.44 -11.31 8.42
CA GLU A 99 -6.43 -11.63 9.43
C GLU A 99 -5.12 -10.87 9.20
N GLU A 100 -4.60 -10.88 7.97
CA GLU A 100 -3.38 -10.16 7.61
C GLU A 100 -3.53 -8.64 7.76
N LEU A 101 -4.66 -8.07 7.33
CA LEU A 101 -4.94 -6.65 7.47
C LEU A 101 -5.02 -6.21 8.93
N ARG A 102 -5.63 -7.01 9.81
CA ARG A 102 -5.61 -6.74 11.26
C ARG A 102 -4.20 -6.73 11.82
N GLY A 103 -3.30 -7.56 11.29
CA GLY A 103 -1.89 -7.55 11.65
C GLY A 103 -1.22 -6.20 11.38
N LEU A 104 -1.62 -5.46 10.35
CA LEU A 104 -1.04 -4.15 10.01
C LEU A 104 -1.29 -3.08 11.09
N GLU A 105 -2.29 -3.30 11.96
CA GLU A 105 -2.65 -2.38 13.04
C GLU A 105 -1.88 -2.66 14.36
N ASP A 106 -1.02 -3.68 14.39
CA ASP A 106 -0.25 -4.05 15.57
C ASP A 106 0.76 -2.94 15.95
N PRO A 107 0.64 -2.29 17.12
CA PRO A 107 1.59 -1.27 17.56
C PRO A 107 3.05 -1.77 17.63
N ALA A 108 3.25 -3.06 17.89
CA ALA A 108 4.59 -3.65 18.00
C ALA A 108 5.36 -3.56 16.67
N ARG A 109 4.67 -3.51 15.52
CA ARG A 109 5.29 -3.29 14.19
C ARG A 109 5.95 -1.93 14.03
N PHE A 110 5.61 -0.96 14.88
CA PHE A 110 6.08 0.41 14.80
C PHE A 110 6.86 0.84 16.04
N ALA A 111 7.22 -0.11 16.91
CA ALA A 111 8.09 0.16 18.05
C ALA A 111 9.49 0.52 17.55
N ASP A 112 10.10 1.53 18.16
CA ASP A 112 11.48 1.89 17.88
C ASP A 112 12.38 0.69 18.18
N MET A 113 13.22 0.31 17.21
CA MET A 113 14.28 -0.67 17.45
C MET A 113 15.31 -0.08 18.42
N PRO A 114 15.69 -0.78 19.49
CA PRO A 114 16.72 -0.30 20.41
C PRO A 114 18.01 0.04 19.65
N PRO A 115 18.67 1.18 19.94
CA PRO A 115 19.88 1.60 19.22
C PRO A 115 20.99 0.53 19.17
N GLU A 116 21.09 -0.29 20.22
CA GLU A 116 22.00 -1.42 20.35
C GLU A 116 21.72 -2.59 19.39
N GLU A 117 20.50 -2.70 18.88
CA GLU A 117 20.06 -3.75 17.94
C GLU A 117 20.13 -3.27 16.48
N CYS A 118 20.19 -1.95 16.25
CA CYS A 118 20.24 -1.34 14.93
C CYS A 118 21.45 -1.75 14.08
N TYR A 119 22.57 -2.12 14.70
CA TYR A 119 23.80 -2.54 14.00
C TYR A 119 24.04 -4.05 13.98
N THR A 120 23.15 -4.85 14.59
CA THR A 120 23.29 -6.31 14.68
C THR A 120 22.36 -7.08 13.74
N THR A 121 21.43 -6.38 13.09
CA THR A 121 20.43 -6.99 12.20
C THR A 121 21.02 -7.10 10.78
N VAL A 122 21.33 -8.33 10.36
CA VAL A 122 21.84 -8.68 9.00
C VAL A 122 20.72 -9.26 8.16
#